data_AF-A0A183U362-F1
#
_entry.id   AF-A0A183U362-F1
#
_cell.length_a   1.000
_cell.length_b   1.000
_cell.length_c   1.000
_cell.angle_alpha   90.00
_cell.angle_beta   90.00
_cell.angle_gamma   90.00
#
_symmetry.space_group_name_H-M   'P 1'
#
loop_
_entity.id
_entity.type
_entity.pdbx_description
1 polymer ?
#
loop_
_entity_poly.entity_id
_entity_poly.type
_entity_poly.pdbx_seq_one_letter_code
_entity_poly.pdbx_strand_id
1 'polypeptide(L)'
;MLTGFQSELGTISSDMKRLQQQSVEINQQLNNRQKVRGELSQFVDDMVVPQSMIEVILDREVGEREFLEQLHELQHKLQFLKAQEFKEAKAVADVQDVIENLKYKAMAKVREWLLMKISSFKKPLTNYQIPQGALLKNRFLYEFLLANDRQVAREVVFLVETVVFSRFVGS
;
A
#
# COMPACT_ATOMS: atom_id res chain seq x y z
N MET A 1 67.48 -23.69 -18.69
CA MET A 1 67.15 -22.43 -17.98
C MET A 1 65.91 -21.75 -18.58
N LEU A 2 65.82 -21.54 -19.90
CA LEU A 2 64.64 -20.97 -20.57
C LEU A 2 63.34 -21.79 -20.41
N THR A 3 63.43 -23.12 -20.41
CA THR A 3 62.27 -24.03 -20.24
C THR A 3 61.64 -23.95 -18.85
N GLY A 4 62.45 -23.76 -17.80
CA GLY A 4 61.97 -23.53 -16.44
C GLY A 4 61.21 -22.20 -16.31
N PHE A 5 61.77 -21.14 -16.90
CA PHE A 5 61.15 -19.82 -16.92
C PHE A 5 59.83 -19.79 -17.70
N GLN A 6 59.76 -20.52 -18.83
CA GLN A 6 58.53 -20.68 -19.60
C GLN A 6 57.46 -21.46 -18.81
N SER A 7 57.86 -22.48 -18.05
CA SER A 7 56.95 -23.23 -17.18
C SER A 7 56.41 -22.34 -16.05
N GLU A 8 57.27 -21.57 -15.39
CA GLU A 8 56.87 -20.66 -14.31
C GLU A 8 55.89 -19.58 -14.80
N LEU A 9 56.14 -18.98 -15.98
CA LEU A 9 55.20 -18.05 -16.60
C LEU A 9 53.86 -18.71 -16.97
N GLY A 10 53.89 -19.97 -17.42
CA GLY A 10 52.68 -20.76 -17.68
C GLY A 10 51.87 -20.98 -16.41
N THR A 11 52.53 -21.34 -15.30
CA THR A 11 51.90 -21.51 -13.99
C THR A 11 51.30 -20.20 -13.48
N ILE A 12 52.05 -19.10 -13.50
CA ILE A 12 51.57 -17.78 -13.06
C ILE A 12 50.38 -17.32 -13.90
N SER A 13 50.42 -17.51 -15.22
CA SER A 13 49.31 -17.15 -16.12
C SER A 13 48.06 -17.99 -15.83
N SER A 14 48.24 -19.28 -15.55
CA SER A 14 47.14 -20.16 -15.15
C SER A 14 46.54 -19.77 -13.79
N ASP A 15 47.38 -19.39 -12.83
CA ASP A 15 46.96 -18.91 -11.51
C ASP A 15 46.23 -17.57 -11.60
N MET A 16 46.73 -16.64 -12.43
CA MET A 16 46.06 -15.37 -12.70
C MET A 16 44.69 -15.59 -13.35
N LYS A 17 44.59 -16.50 -14.31
CA LYS A 17 43.31 -16.87 -14.93
C LYS A 17 42.35 -17.52 -13.93
N ARG A 18 42.86 -18.37 -13.03
CA ARG A 18 42.06 -18.97 -11.95
C ARG A 18 41.56 -17.91 -10.97
N LEU A 19 42.40 -16.98 -10.54
CA LEU A 19 42.00 -15.88 -9.65
C LEU A 19 40.96 -14.98 -10.30
N GLN A 20 41.11 -14.68 -11.59
CA GLN A 20 40.13 -13.89 -12.33
C GLN A 20 38.78 -14.62 -12.41
N GLN A 21 38.80 -15.92 -12.73
CA GLN A 21 37.59 -16.74 -12.76
C GLN A 21 36.89 -16.79 -11.39
N GLN A 22 37.66 -17.00 -10.32
CA GLN A 22 37.14 -16.96 -8.95
C GLN A 22 36.54 -15.60 -8.59
N SER A 23 37.16 -14.50 -9.01
CA SER A 23 36.64 -13.15 -8.78
C SER A 23 35.28 -12.95 -9.47
N VAL A 24 35.12 -13.42 -10.72
CA VAL A 24 33.85 -13.35 -11.44
C VAL A 24 32.76 -14.18 -10.74
N GLU A 25 33.10 -15.40 -10.32
CA GLU A 25 32.17 -16.28 -9.60
C GLU A 25 31.71 -15.67 -8.28
N ILE A 26 32.62 -15.12 -7.49
CA ILE A 26 32.30 -14.44 -6.23
C ILE A 26 31.40 -13.22 -6.47
N ASN A 27 31.71 -12.40 -7.48
CA ASN A 27 30.88 -11.24 -7.84
C ASN A 27 29.47 -11.65 -8.27
N GLN A 28 29.34 -12.74 -9.03
CA GLN A 28 28.03 -13.26 -9.42
C GLN A 28 27.25 -13.75 -8.20
N GLN A 29 27.88 -14.49 -7.29
CA GLN A 29 27.25 -14.94 -6.04
C GLN A 29 26.81 -13.76 -5.17
N LEU A 30 27.64 -12.72 -5.06
CA LEU A 30 27.33 -11.51 -4.30
C LEU A 30 26.15 -10.76 -4.91
N ASN A 31 26.13 -10.56 -6.23
CA ASN A 31 25.02 -9.93 -6.92
C ASN A 31 23.71 -10.71 -6.74
N ASN A 32 23.76 -12.04 -6.84
CA ASN A 32 22.58 -12.88 -6.61
C ASN A 32 22.06 -12.72 -5.18
N ARG A 33 22.95 -12.73 -4.17
CA ARG A 33 22.57 -12.51 -2.76
C ARG A 33 21.97 -11.12 -2.53
N GLN A 34 22.51 -10.08 -3.16
CA GLN A 34 21.96 -8.72 -3.04
C GLN A 34 20.57 -8.61 -3.65
N LYS A 35 20.34 -9.21 -4.82
CA LYS A 35 19.02 -9.26 -5.45
C LYS A 35 17.97 -9.92 -4.55
N VAL A 36 18.27 -11.14 -4.09
CA VAL A 36 17.37 -11.88 -3.20
C VAL A 36 17.11 -11.11 -1.89
N ARG A 37 18.15 -10.50 -1.32
CA ARG A 37 18.00 -9.65 -0.12
C ARG A 37 17.08 -8.45 -0.38
N GLY A 38 17.20 -7.82 -1.55
CA GLY A 38 16.35 -6.69 -1.94
C GLY A 38 14.88 -7.08 -2.05
N GLU A 39 14.60 -8.18 -2.76
CA GLU A 39 13.24 -8.71 -2.91
C GLU A 39 12.62 -9.10 -1.56
N LEU A 40 13.40 -9.78 -0.70
CA LEU A 40 12.93 -10.15 0.64
C LEU A 40 12.71 -8.93 1.55
N SER A 41 13.57 -7.91 1.47
CA SER A 41 13.40 -6.69 2.25
C SER A 41 12.10 -5.99 1.87
N GLN A 42 11.86 -5.82 0.56
CA GLN A 42 10.63 -5.22 0.07
C GLN A 42 9.40 -6.00 0.51
N PHE A 43 9.45 -7.34 0.40
CA PHE A 43 8.38 -8.20 0.88
C PHE A 43 8.07 -8.00 2.38
N VAL A 44 9.11 -7.91 3.22
CA VAL A 44 8.94 -7.68 4.66
C VAL A 44 8.34 -6.30 4.91
N ASP A 45 8.85 -5.25 4.25
CA ASP A 45 8.34 -3.88 4.41
C ASP A 45 6.86 -3.77 3.99
N ASP A 46 6.48 -4.43 2.90
CA ASP A 46 5.09 -4.46 2.41
C ASP A 46 4.16 -5.24 3.34
N MET A 47 4.65 -6.31 3.98
CA MET A 47 3.83 -7.19 4.82
C MET A 47 3.76 -6.75 6.29
N VAL A 48 4.75 -6.01 6.81
CA VAL A 48 4.74 -5.52 8.19
C VAL A 48 3.58 -4.53 8.38
N VAL A 49 2.76 -4.72 9.42
CA VAL A 49 1.74 -3.75 9.82
C VAL A 49 2.22 -3.05 11.09
N PRO A 50 2.68 -1.79 11.03
CA PRO A 50 3.13 -1.06 12.21
C PRO A 50 1.98 -0.85 13.20
N GLN A 51 2.28 -0.90 14.49
CA GLN A 51 1.27 -0.60 15.52
C GLN A 51 0.75 0.85 15.40
N SER A 52 1.61 1.79 14.99
CA SER A 52 1.22 3.18 14.71
C SER A 52 0.14 3.29 13.64
N MET A 53 0.16 2.43 12.62
CA MET A 53 -0.88 2.38 11.58
C MET A 53 -2.23 1.97 12.16
N ILE A 54 -2.22 0.96 13.04
CA ILE A 54 -3.42 0.48 13.74
C ILE A 54 -4.01 1.59 14.59
N GLU A 55 -3.18 2.23 15.42
CA GLU A 55 -3.58 3.33 16.31
C GLU A 55 -4.15 4.52 15.52
N VAL A 56 -3.50 4.92 14.42
CA VAL A 56 -3.98 6.02 13.58
C VAL A 56 -5.34 5.69 12.96
N ILE A 57 -5.52 4.49 12.41
CA ILE A 57 -6.80 4.08 11.81
C ILE A 57 -7.92 4.03 12.86
N LEU A 58 -7.63 3.56 14.07
CA LEU A 58 -8.61 3.41 15.13
C LEU A 58 -8.96 4.74 15.81
N ASP A 59 -7.99 5.60 16.07
CA ASP A 59 -8.17 6.75 16.96
C ASP A 59 -8.27 8.09 16.23
N ARG A 60 -7.58 8.28 15.11
CA ARG A 60 -7.54 9.59 14.40
C ARG A 60 -8.77 9.88 13.57
N GLU A 61 -9.14 11.14 13.41
CA GLU A 61 -10.28 11.52 12.59
C GLU A 61 -9.98 11.37 11.08
N VAL A 62 -10.99 10.99 10.30
CA VAL A 62 -10.88 10.79 8.85
C VAL A 62 -10.46 12.07 8.10
N GLY A 63 -10.70 13.24 8.68
CA GLY A 63 -10.33 14.53 8.12
C GLY A 63 -8.84 14.88 8.27
N GLU A 64 -8.08 14.13 9.07
CA GLU A 64 -6.67 14.38 9.31
C GLU A 64 -5.79 13.80 8.19
N ARG A 65 -4.68 14.48 7.89
CA ARG A 65 -3.73 14.04 6.86
C ARG A 65 -3.10 12.68 7.22
N GLU A 66 -2.77 12.47 8.49
CA GLU A 66 -2.18 11.22 8.99
C GLU A 66 -3.08 10.03 8.69
N PHE A 67 -4.40 10.16 8.88
CA PHE A 67 -5.36 9.11 8.57
C PHE A 67 -5.36 8.77 7.08
N LEU A 68 -5.34 9.78 6.20
CA LEU A 68 -5.30 9.57 4.75
C LEU A 68 -4.03 8.85 4.30
N GLU A 69 -2.87 9.25 4.85
CA GLU A 69 -1.59 8.60 4.55
C GLU A 69 -1.61 7.11 4.96
N GLN A 70 -2.09 6.81 6.16
CA GLN A 70 -2.21 5.43 6.64
C GLN A 70 -3.28 4.63 5.85
N LEU A 71 -4.32 5.28 5.36
CA LEU A 71 -5.32 4.65 4.50
C LEU A 71 -4.75 4.30 3.11
N HIS A 72 -3.90 5.15 2.54
CA HIS A 72 -3.16 4.84 1.32
C HIS A 72 -2.24 3.64 1.51
N GLU A 73 -1.51 3.60 2.63
CA GLU A 73 -0.65 2.47 2.97
C GLU A 73 -1.46 1.17 3.14
N LEU A 74 -2.60 1.22 3.83
CA LEU A 74 -3.52 0.08 3.96
C LEU A 74 -4.00 -0.43 2.59
N GLN A 75 -4.35 0.48 1.69
CA GLN A 75 -4.78 0.13 0.34
C GLN A 75 -3.66 -0.56 -0.46
N HIS A 76 -2.43 -0.10 -0.32
CA HIS A 76 -1.26 -0.74 -0.95
C HIS A 76 -1.07 -2.17 -0.41
N LYS A 77 -1.09 -2.33 0.92
CA LYS A 77 -0.98 -3.64 1.58
C LYS A 77 -2.10 -4.60 1.17
N LEU A 78 -3.33 -4.12 1.06
CA LEU A 78 -4.48 -4.91 0.55
C LEU A 78 -4.30 -5.35 -0.90
N GLN A 79 -3.69 -4.53 -1.75
CA GLN A 79 -3.38 -4.90 -3.14
C GLN A 79 -2.26 -5.93 -3.19
N PHE A 80 -1.24 -5.77 -2.34
CA PHE A 80 -0.15 -6.72 -2.20
C PHE A 80 -0.63 -8.11 -1.76
N LEU A 81 -1.51 -8.19 -0.76
CA LEU A 81 -2.14 -9.46 -0.34
C LEU A 81 -2.96 -10.13 -1.45
N LYS A 82 -3.52 -9.35 -2.39
CA LYS A 82 -4.28 -9.88 -3.53
C LYS A 82 -3.37 -10.42 -4.64
N ALA A 83 -2.09 -10.03 -4.66
CA ALA A 83 -1.14 -10.49 -5.66
C ALA A 83 -0.91 -12.01 -5.51
N GLN A 84 -1.04 -12.74 -6.62
CA GLN A 84 -1.02 -14.21 -6.62
C GLN A 84 0.37 -14.76 -6.24
N GLU A 85 1.44 -13.99 -6.44
CA GLU A 85 2.84 -14.41 -6.23
C GLU A 85 3.19 -14.71 -4.76
N PHE A 86 2.42 -14.18 -3.80
CA PHE A 86 2.76 -14.29 -2.37
C PHE A 86 1.72 -15.04 -1.53
N LYS A 87 0.63 -15.52 -2.15
CA LYS A 87 -0.49 -16.18 -1.42
C LYS A 87 -0.10 -17.43 -0.64
N GLU A 88 0.98 -18.11 -1.03
CA GLU A 88 1.43 -19.35 -0.37
C GLU A 88 2.38 -19.08 0.81
N ALA A 89 2.82 -17.84 1.01
CA ALA A 89 3.69 -17.50 2.13
C ALA A 89 2.89 -17.51 3.45
N LYS A 90 3.36 -18.27 4.44
CA LYS A 90 2.69 -18.36 5.76
C LYS A 90 2.48 -17.00 6.43
N ALA A 91 3.46 -16.13 6.31
CA ALA A 91 3.41 -14.81 6.91
C ALA A 91 2.33 -13.89 6.28
N VAL A 92 1.93 -14.17 5.02
CA VAL A 92 0.77 -13.50 4.40
C VAL A 92 -0.51 -13.93 5.10
N ALA A 93 -0.68 -15.21 5.40
CA ALA A 93 -1.84 -15.70 6.14
C ALA A 93 -1.91 -15.14 7.57
N ASP A 94 -0.77 -15.05 8.27
CA ASP A 94 -0.72 -14.52 9.65
C ASP A 94 -1.14 -13.04 9.74
N VAL A 95 -0.84 -12.26 8.69
CA VAL A 95 -1.12 -10.82 8.66
C VAL A 95 -2.45 -10.50 7.95
N GLN A 96 -2.95 -11.41 7.12
CA GLN A 96 -4.18 -11.22 6.35
C GLN A 96 -5.35 -10.83 7.25
N ASP A 97 -5.58 -11.55 8.34
CA ASP A 97 -6.68 -11.29 9.27
C ASP A 97 -6.58 -9.87 9.88
N VAL A 98 -5.37 -9.42 10.22
CA VAL A 98 -5.15 -8.08 10.78
C VAL A 98 -5.48 -7.01 9.75
N ILE A 99 -4.98 -7.15 8.52
CA ILE A 99 -5.21 -6.19 7.44
C ILE A 99 -6.70 -6.16 7.05
N GLU A 100 -7.37 -7.31 7.01
CA GLU A 100 -8.80 -7.38 6.73
C GLU A 100 -9.63 -6.72 7.84
N ASN A 101 -9.30 -6.95 9.11
CA ASN A 101 -9.95 -6.28 10.23
C ASN A 101 -9.76 -4.75 10.18
N LEU A 102 -8.54 -4.29 9.87
CA LEU A 102 -8.25 -2.86 9.68
C LEU A 102 -9.06 -2.27 8.52
N LYS A 103 -9.17 -2.99 7.40
CA LYS A 103 -10.01 -2.61 6.27
C LYS A 103 -11.46 -2.39 6.71
N TYR A 104 -12.06 -3.33 7.45
CA TYR A 104 -13.44 -3.18 7.94
C TYR A 104 -13.61 -1.97 8.87
N LYS A 105 -12.67 -1.76 9.80
CA LYS A 105 -12.69 -0.61 10.71
C LYS A 105 -12.55 0.71 9.97
N ALA A 106 -11.59 0.80 9.04
CA ALA A 106 -11.39 1.98 8.20
C ALA A 106 -12.63 2.30 7.36
N MET A 107 -13.23 1.29 6.70
CA MET A 107 -14.44 1.48 5.89
C MET A 107 -15.62 2.00 6.73
N ALA A 108 -15.84 1.44 7.94
CA ALA A 108 -16.90 1.89 8.83
C ALA A 108 -16.72 3.36 9.22
N LYS A 109 -15.50 3.76 9.58
CA LYS A 109 -15.16 5.12 10.00
C LYS A 109 -15.30 6.12 8.85
N VAL A 110 -14.83 5.76 7.66
CA VAL A 110 -14.99 6.58 6.44
C VAL A 110 -16.46 6.74 6.08
N ARG A 111 -17.27 5.67 6.15
CA ARG A 111 -18.71 5.73 5.91
C ARG A 111 -19.39 6.68 6.89
N GLU A 112 -19.16 6.52 8.19
CA GLU A 112 -19.74 7.38 9.23
C GLU A 112 -19.38 8.85 9.02
N TRP A 113 -18.11 9.14 8.73
CA TRP A 113 -17.64 10.49 8.47
C TRP A 113 -18.29 11.11 7.23
N LEU A 114 -18.40 10.35 6.13
CA LEU A 114 -19.08 10.81 4.92
C LEU A 114 -20.56 11.09 5.18
N LEU A 115 -21.26 10.22 5.91
CA LEU A 115 -22.65 10.40 6.29
C LEU A 115 -22.86 11.64 7.18
N MET A 116 -21.96 11.87 8.14
CA MET A 116 -21.95 13.07 8.97
C MET A 116 -21.74 14.32 8.11
N LYS A 117 -20.82 14.26 7.14
CA LYS A 117 -20.57 15.38 6.23
C LYS A 117 -21.79 15.66 5.36
N ILE A 118 -22.42 14.63 4.80
CA ILE A 118 -23.64 14.75 3.98
C ILE A 118 -24.81 15.30 4.80
N SER A 119 -25.00 14.82 6.03
CA SER A 119 -26.08 15.29 6.90
C SER A 119 -25.89 16.75 7.32
N SER A 120 -24.65 17.21 7.48
CA SER A 120 -24.37 18.62 7.76
C SER A 120 -24.89 19.56 6.66
N PHE A 121 -24.94 19.10 5.40
CA PHE A 121 -25.49 19.88 4.27
C PHE A 121 -27.03 19.97 4.26
N LYS A 122 -27.73 19.15 5.05
CA LYS A 122 -29.19 19.23 5.23
C LYS A 122 -29.60 20.49 6.00
N LYS A 123 -28.70 21.13 6.76
CA LYS A 123 -29.05 22.33 7.54
C LYS A 123 -29.36 23.52 6.59
N PRO A 124 -30.50 24.21 6.76
CA PRO A 124 -30.78 25.43 6.02
C PRO A 124 -29.69 26.46 6.38
N LEU A 125 -29.15 27.19 5.40
CA LEU A 125 -28.11 28.24 5.53
C LEU A 125 -26.62 27.86 5.37
N THR A 126 -26.25 26.71 4.79
CA THR A 126 -24.83 26.43 4.48
C THR A 126 -24.46 26.99 3.08
N ASN A 127 -23.41 27.82 2.98
CA ASN A 127 -22.94 28.37 1.69
C ASN A 127 -22.40 27.26 0.75
N TYR A 128 -23.08 27.02 -0.39
CA TYR A 128 -22.89 25.86 -1.28
C TYR A 128 -21.69 25.92 -2.25
N GLN A 129 -20.88 26.98 -2.24
CA GLN A 129 -19.59 26.97 -2.95
C GLN A 129 -18.49 26.19 -2.18
N ILE A 130 -18.63 26.07 -0.86
CA ILE A 130 -17.66 25.39 0.03
C ILE A 130 -17.69 23.83 -0.07
N PRO A 131 -18.85 23.16 -0.27
CA PRO A 131 -18.94 21.70 -0.38
C PRO A 131 -18.27 21.09 -1.62
N GLN A 132 -18.24 21.79 -2.77
CA GLN A 132 -17.63 21.25 -4.00
C GLN A 132 -16.12 21.02 -3.83
N GLY A 133 -15.42 21.95 -3.19
CA GLY A 133 -14.00 21.79 -2.84
C GLY A 133 -13.75 20.72 -1.76
N ALA A 134 -14.71 20.52 -0.84
CA ALA A 134 -14.60 19.51 0.21
C ALA A 134 -14.80 18.07 -0.34
N LEU A 135 -15.73 17.89 -1.29
CA LEU A 135 -15.95 16.59 -1.96
C LEU A 135 -14.77 16.21 -2.86
N LEU A 136 -14.15 17.18 -3.56
CA LEU A 136 -12.94 16.96 -4.35
C LEU A 136 -11.74 16.54 -3.49
N LYS A 137 -11.60 17.09 -2.28
CA LYS A 137 -10.57 16.66 -1.31
C LYS A 137 -10.75 15.22 -0.81
N ASN A 138 -11.96 14.67 -0.91
CA ASN A 138 -12.31 13.34 -0.39
C ASN A 138 -12.38 12.27 -1.48
N ARG A 139 -11.90 12.57 -2.69
CA ARG A 139 -11.94 11.63 -3.82
C ARG A 139 -11.34 10.27 -3.47
N PHE A 140 -10.20 10.27 -2.79
CA PHE A 140 -9.53 9.03 -2.39
C PHE A 140 -10.37 8.17 -1.43
N LEU A 141 -11.09 8.79 -0.49
CA LEU A 141 -11.97 8.06 0.44
C LEU A 141 -13.05 7.28 -0.31
N TYR A 142 -13.62 7.88 -1.36
CA TYR A 142 -14.60 7.23 -2.20
C TYR A 142 -13.98 6.13 -3.08
N GLU A 143 -12.81 6.38 -3.66
CA GLU A 143 -12.07 5.38 -4.43
C GLU A 143 -11.70 4.15 -3.57
N PHE A 144 -11.29 4.38 -2.31
CA PHE A 144 -11.01 3.33 -1.33
C PHE A 144 -12.27 2.51 -1.02
N LEU A 145 -13.41 3.15 -0.80
CA LEU A 145 -14.68 2.44 -0.60
C LEU A 145 -15.05 1.63 -1.85
N LEU A 146 -14.96 2.20 -3.05
CA LEU A 146 -15.31 1.51 -4.29
C LEU A 146 -14.40 0.31 -4.59
N ALA A 147 -13.12 0.40 -4.22
CA ALA A 147 -12.13 -0.67 -4.40
C ALA A 147 -12.32 -1.85 -3.43
N ASN A 148 -12.92 -1.62 -2.26
CA ASN A 148 -13.06 -2.63 -1.22
C ASN A 148 -14.51 -3.12 -1.03
N ASP A 149 -15.50 -2.24 -1.13
CA ASP A 149 -16.93 -2.56 -1.03
C ASP A 149 -17.79 -1.64 -1.92
N ARG A 150 -18.20 -2.18 -3.08
CA ARG A 150 -19.05 -1.47 -4.03
C ARG A 150 -20.47 -1.19 -3.52
N GLN A 151 -20.98 -1.96 -2.56
CA GLN A 151 -22.32 -1.75 -2.02
C GLN A 151 -22.32 -0.51 -1.11
N VAL A 152 -21.33 -0.40 -0.22
CA VAL A 152 -21.16 0.78 0.64
C VAL A 152 -20.94 2.05 -0.18
N ALA A 153 -20.13 1.98 -1.24
CA ALA A 153 -19.93 3.13 -2.13
C ALA A 153 -21.25 3.59 -2.81
N ARG A 154 -22.08 2.65 -3.28
CA ARG A 154 -23.39 2.97 -3.88
C ARG A 154 -24.36 3.60 -2.90
N GLU A 155 -24.39 3.11 -1.65
CA GLU A 155 -25.23 3.68 -0.60
C GLU A 155 -24.88 5.15 -0.34
N VAL A 156 -23.58 5.46 -0.27
CA VAL A 156 -23.11 6.85 -0.09
C VAL A 156 -23.57 7.74 -1.25
N VAL A 157 -23.43 7.29 -2.51
CA VAL A 157 -23.91 8.05 -3.69
C VAL A 157 -25.41 8.26 -3.65
N PHE A 158 -26.17 7.21 -3.39
CA PHE A 158 -27.63 7.27 -3.32
C PHE A 158 -28.11 8.27 -2.24
N LEU A 159 -27.43 8.32 -1.10
CA LEU A 159 -27.73 9.28 -0.04
C LEU A 159 -27.38 10.72 -0.44
N VAL A 160 -26.28 10.94 -1.16
CA VAL A 160 -25.97 12.26 -1.74
C VAL A 160 -27.08 12.69 -2.70
N GLU A 161 -27.48 11.82 -3.64
CA GLU A 161 -28.55 12.09 -4.60
C GLU A 161 -29.89 12.39 -3.91
N THR A 162 -30.27 11.59 -2.90
CA THR A 162 -31.50 11.80 -2.14
C THR A 162 -31.50 13.14 -1.42
N VAL A 163 -30.37 13.55 -0.82
CA VAL A 163 -30.23 14.86 -0.15
C VAL A 163 -30.30 16.01 -1.14
N VAL A 164 -29.74 15.86 -2.34
CA VAL A 164 -29.84 16.86 -3.40
C VAL A 164 -31.27 16.94 -3.95
N PHE A 165 -31.89 15.79 -4.23
CA PHE A 165 -33.22 15.69 -4.84
C PHE A 165 -34.35 16.15 -3.91
N SER A 166 -34.32 15.74 -2.64
CA SER A 166 -35.31 16.16 -1.62
C SER A 166 -35.38 17.68 -1.44
N ARG A 167 -34.33 18.41 -1.82
CA ARG A 167 -34.29 19.87 -1.75
C ARG A 167 -34.70 20.55 -3.06
N PHE A 168 -34.48 19.91 -4.21
CA PHE A 168 -34.94 20.41 -5.52
C PHE A 168 -36.46 20.22 -5.71
N VAL A 169 -37.05 19.17 -5.15
CA VAL A 169 -38.50 18.92 -5.21
C VAL A 169 -39.27 19.65 -4.10
N GLY A 170 -38.57 20.14 -3.07
CA GLY A 170 -39.14 20.90 -1.96
C GLY A 170 -39.15 22.43 -2.13
N SER A 171 -38.96 22.95 -3.37
CA SER A 171 -39.07 24.39 -3.70
C SER A 171 -40.23 24.65 -4.65
#